data_AF-A0A2T2W7D1-F1
#
_entry.id   AF-A0A2T2W7D1-F1
#
_cell.length_a   1.000
_cell.length_b   1.000
_cell.length_c   1.000
_cell.angle_alpha   90.00
_cell.angle_beta   90.00
_cell.angle_gamma   90.00
#
_symmetry.space_group_name_H-M   'P 1'
#
loop_
_entity.id
_entity.type
_entity.pdbx_description
1 polymer ?
#
loop_
_entity_poly.entity_id
_entity_poly.type
_entity_poly.pdbx_seq_one_letter_code
_entity_poly.pdbx_strand_id
1 'polypeptide(L)' 'MASDTLSTLIAFPEWIVAVTQGQSTRFFCWVITPELSALTDGETYSTSQAALAAGRSLVQYSVGPQIDFSRCRLYD' A
#
# COMPACT_ATOMS: atom_id res chain seq x y z
N MET A 1 23.40 -6.83 -7.74
CA MET A 1 22.20 -6.17 -7.19
C MET A 1 21.01 -6.78 -7.92
N ALA A 2 20.07 -7.38 -7.20
CA ALA A 2 18.87 -7.93 -7.82
C ALA A 2 18.09 -6.77 -8.46
N SER A 3 17.81 -6.86 -9.76
CA SER A 3 17.01 -5.85 -10.46
C SER A 3 15.54 -6.21 -10.25
N ASP A 4 14.89 -5.56 -9.29
CA ASP A 4 13.44 -5.68 -9.15
C ASP A 4 12.77 -4.99 -10.33
N THR A 5 11.80 -5.67 -10.95
CA THR A 5 11.10 -5.14 -12.13
C THR A 5 9.80 -4.50 -11.70
N LEU A 6 9.54 -3.26 -12.12
CA LEU A 6 8.24 -2.62 -11.90
C LEU A 6 7.16 -3.34 -12.71
N SER A 7 6.18 -3.94 -12.03
CA SER A 7 5.12 -4.74 -12.64
C SER A 7 3.84 -3.94 -12.85
N THR A 8 3.45 -3.09 -11.89
CA THR A 8 2.21 -2.30 -11.97
C THR A 8 2.41 -0.99 -11.23
N LEU A 9 1.81 0.08 -11.75
CA LEU A 9 1.80 1.40 -11.11
C LEU A 9 0.42 2.04 -11.30
N ILE A 10 -0.21 2.46 -10.21
CA ILE A 10 -1.49 3.15 -10.22
C ILE A 10 -1.39 4.44 -9.40
N ALA A 11 -2.01 5.50 -9.89
CA ALA A 11 -2.06 6.78 -9.22
C ALA A 11 -3.42 6.98 -8.55
N PHE A 12 -3.39 7.50 -7.33
CA PHE A 12 -4.50 8.08 -6.58
C PHE A 12 -4.24 9.59 -6.43
N PRO A 13 -5.23 10.41 -6.04
CA PRO A 13 -4.98 11.81 -5.73
C PRO A 13 -3.89 11.91 -4.66
N GLU A 14 -2.72 12.46 -5.01
CA GLU A 14 -1.52 12.64 -4.15
C GLU A 14 -0.80 11.36 -3.68
N TRP A 15 -1.27 10.17 -4.06
CA TRP A 15 -0.66 8.89 -3.67
C TRP A 15 -0.34 8.04 -4.90
N ILE A 16 0.70 7.23 -4.83
CA ILE A 16 1.01 6.25 -5.89
C ILE A 16 1.15 4.88 -5.26
N VAL A 17 0.54 3.86 -5.87
CA VAL A 17 0.76 2.47 -5.49
C VAL A 17 1.52 1.80 -6.62
N ALA A 18 2.67 1.20 -6.29
CA ALA A 18 3.51 0.46 -7.21
C ALA A 18 3.68 -0.98 -6.72
N VAL A 19 3.81 -1.90 -7.67
CA VAL A 19 4.10 -3.31 -7.42
C VAL A 19 5.37 -3.65 -8.17
N THR A 20 6.37 -4.17 -7.44
CA THR A 20 7.59 -4.71 -8.05
C THR A 20 7.59 -6.22 -7.98
N GLN A 21 8.26 -6.86 -8.93
CA GLN A 21 8.51 -8.30 -8.94
C GLN A 21 9.99 -8.56 -8.69
N GLY A 22 10.28 -9.34 -7.65
CA GLY A 22 11.63 -9.79 -7.32
C GLY A 22 12.00 -11.13 -7.98
N GLN A 23 13.21 -11.61 -7.68
CA GLN A 23 13.84 -12.78 -8.33
C GLN A 23 13.05 -14.10 -8.22
N SER A 24 12.14 -14.22 -7.24
CA SER A 24 11.44 -15.47 -6.91
C SER A 24 9.98 -15.48 -7.36
N THR A 25 9.60 -14.70 -8.37
CA THR A 25 8.20 -14.44 -8.76
C THR A 25 7.33 -13.87 -7.63
N ARG A 26 7.98 -13.30 -6.61
CA ARG A 26 7.32 -12.65 -5.48
C ARG A 26 7.07 -11.20 -5.82
N PHE A 27 5.89 -10.72 -5.42
CA PHE A 27 5.47 -9.35 -5.62
C PHE A 27 5.58 -8.58 -4.31
N PHE A 28 6.02 -7.34 -4.41
CA PHE A 28 6.13 -6.42 -3.29
C PHE A 28 5.22 -5.23 -3.51
N CYS A 29 4.60 -4.76 -2.44
CA CYS A 29 3.79 -3.56 -2.45
C CYS A 29 4.63 -2.35 -2.05
N TRP A 30 4.46 -1.27 -2.81
CA TRP A 30 5.03 0.04 -2.53
C TRP A 30 3.92 1.09 -2.58
N VAL A 31 3.89 1.98 -1.60
CA VAL A 31 2.99 3.13 -1.57
C VAL A 31 3.83 4.38 -1.39
N ILE A 32 3.76 5.29 -2.35
CA ILE A 32 4.41 6.59 -2.28
C ILE A 32 3.39 7.59 -1.74
N THR A 33 3.72 8.20 -0.61
CA THR A 33 2.87 9.19 0.07
C THR A 33 2.96 10.57 -0.58
N PRO A 34 2.06 11.51 -0.24
CA PRO A 34 2.13 12.91 -0.71
C PRO A 34 3.45 13.60 -0.35
N GLU A 35 4.07 13.19 0.76
CA GLU A 35 5.38 13.65 1.23
C GLU A 35 6.55 12.98 0.50
N LEU A 36 6.28 12.25 -0.59
CA LEU A 36 7.24 11.53 -1.41
C LEU A 36 8.00 10.44 -0.65
N SER A 37 7.42 9.94 0.44
CA SER A 37 7.97 8.81 1.20
C SER A 37 7.50 7.49 0.61
N ALA A 38 8.41 6.53 0.44
CA ALA A 38 8.07 5.19 -0.02
C ALA A 38 7.81 4.26 1.17
N LEU A 39 6.60 3.73 1.26
CA LEU A 39 6.16 2.79 2.28
C LEU A 39 6.01 1.40 1.66
N THR A 40 6.30 0.38 2.45
CA THR A 40 6.02 -1.02 2.13
C THR A 40 5.46 -1.68 3.38
N ASP A 41 4.62 -2.70 3.19
CA ASP A 41 4.14 -3.56 4.27
C ASP A 41 5.20 -4.58 4.71
N GLY A 42 6.29 -4.72 3.96
CA GLY A 42 7.35 -5.69 4.22
C GLY A 42 6.98 -7.13 3.84
N GLU A 43 5.79 -7.33 3.28
CA GLU A 43 5.26 -8.65 2.95
C GLU A 43 5.56 -9.04 1.50
N THR A 44 5.51 -10.35 1.24
CA THR A 44 5.68 -10.88 -0.13
C THR A 44 4.42 -11.58 -0.60
N TYR A 45 3.96 -11.20 -1.79
CA TYR A 45 2.74 -11.71 -2.39
C TYR A 45 3.05 -12.72 -3.49
N SER A 46 2.16 -13.70 -3.65
CA SER A 46 2.22 -14.68 -4.75
C SER A 46 1.71 -14.14 -6.08
N THR A 47 0.91 -13.07 -6.05
CA THR A 47 0.33 -12.43 -7.25
C THR A 47 0.46 -10.91 -7.19
N SER A 48 0.58 -10.26 -8.34
CA SER A 48 0.64 -8.80 -8.43
C SER A 48 -0.66 -8.16 -7.95
N GLN A 49 -1.81 -8.78 -8.22
CA GLN A 49 -3.11 -8.30 -7.77
C GLN A 49 -3.23 -8.28 -6.24
N ALA A 50 -2.66 -9.27 -5.54
CA ALA A 50 -2.68 -9.29 -4.08
C ALA A 50 -1.82 -8.16 -3.48
N ALA A 51 -0.61 -7.95 -4.03
CA ALA A 51 0.23 -6.82 -3.64
C ALA A 51 -0.44 -5.47 -3.92
N LEU A 52 -1.10 -5.35 -5.08
CA LEU A 52 -1.83 -4.14 -5.45
C LEU A 52 -3.01 -3.88 -4.51
N ALA A 53 -3.77 -4.93 -4.15
CA ALA A 53 -4.90 -4.83 -3.23
C ALA A 53 -4.45 -4.37 -1.83
N ALA A 54 -3.30 -4.85 -1.35
CA ALA A 54 -2.72 -4.41 -0.09
C ALA A 54 -2.39 -2.90 -0.13
N GLY A 55 -1.70 -2.44 -1.17
CA GLY A 55 -1.37 -1.02 -1.34
C GLY A 55 -2.62 -0.12 -1.45
N ARG A 56 -3.64 -0.58 -2.17
CA ARG A 56 -4.94 0.13 -2.24
C ARG A 56 -5.60 0.23 -0.87
N SER A 57 -5.55 -0.84 -0.10
CA SER A 57 -6.13 -0.86 1.25
C SER A 57 -5.42 0.15 2.14
N LEU A 58 -4.08 0.20 2.10
CA LEU A 58 -3.30 1.19 2.86
C LEU A 58 -3.74 2.62 2.52
N VAL A 59 -3.77 2.98 1.23
CA VAL A 59 -4.21 4.32 0.80
C VAL A 59 -5.62 4.61 1.31
N GLN A 60 -6.56 3.67 1.17
CA GLN A 60 -7.94 3.83 1.63
C GLN A 60 -8.05 4.04 3.14
N TYR A 61 -7.27 3.34 3.95
CA TYR A 61 -7.26 3.53 5.41
C TYR A 61 -6.58 4.85 5.81
N SER A 62 -5.62 5.34 5.02
CA SER A 62 -4.96 6.63 5.26
C SER A 62 -5.79 7.84 4.87
N VAL A 63 -6.59 7.74 3.80
CA VAL A 63 -7.44 8.86 3.31
C VAL A 63 -8.90 8.76 3.75
N GLY A 64 -9.30 7.63 4.34
CA GLY A 64 -10.66 7.39 4.79
C GLY A 64 -11.08 8.33 5.93
N PRO A 65 -12.40 8.47 6.19
CA PRO A 65 -12.89 9.25 7.31
C PRO A 65 -12.29 8.70 8.60
N GLN A 66 -11.51 9.52 9.30
CA GLN A 66 -11.01 9.15 10.61
C GLN A 66 -12.20 9.00 11.56
N ILE A 67 -12.42 7.79 12.07
CA ILE A 67 -13.44 7.56 13.07
C ILE A 67 -12.99 8.25 14.34
N ASP A 68 -13.65 9.36 14.66
CA ASP A 68 -13.44 10.09 15.91
C ASP A 68 -14.08 9.31 17.07
N PHE A 69 -13.29 8.43 17.69
CA PHE A 69 -13.71 7.68 18.86
C PHE A 69 -13.86 8.55 20.12
N SER A 70 -13.47 9.83 20.10
CA SER A 70 -13.68 10.76 21.23
C SER A 70 -15.15 10.93 21.57
N ARG A 71 -16.05 10.67 20.59
CA ARG A 71 -17.50 10.76 20.75
C ARG A 71 -18.16 9.43 21.09
N CYS A 72 -17.42 8.32 21.04
CA CYS A 72 -17.91 7.02 21.47
C CYS A 72 -17.82 6.96 23.00
N ARG A 73 -18.92 7.28 23.68
CA ARG A 73 -19.08 6.92 25.10
C ARG A 73 -19.05 5.39 25.18
N LEU A 74 -17.95 4.83 25.68
CA LEU A 74 -17.94 3.49 26.25
C LEU A 74 -18.90 3.58 27.45
N TYR A 75 -20.11 3.06 27.31
CA TYR A 75 -20.99 2.89 28.46
C TYR A 75 -20.40 1.78 29.34
N ASP A 76 -20.30 2.05 30.65
CA ASP A 76 -19.90 1.10 31.71
C ASP A 76 -20.79 -0.16 31.74
#